data_AF-X1EFY0-F1
#
_entry.id   AF-X1EFY0-F1
#
_cell.length_a   1.000
_cell.length_b   1.000
_cell.length_c   1.000
_cell.angle_alpha   90.00
_cell.angle_beta   90.00
_cell.angle_gamma   90.00
#
_symmetry.space_group_name_H-M   'P 1'
#
loop_
_entity.id
_entity.type
_entity.pdbx_description
1 polymer ?
#
loop_
_entity_poly.entity_id
_entity_poly.type
_entity_poly.pdbx_seq_one_letter_code
_entity_poly.pdbx_strand_id
1 'polypeptide(L)'
;MPAKKTKKKSKPKQKPEEKIIDAEVVEKKLIKLEEKPVGTKIVKAIPDTDKLMNLSKILSNSGMFPSIHNEYEAAAVIEYGRALGINHIIALQTIVPIKGKLSIESKVLYALALDKGIKVKIVEKDSKGCTLEFSDKGRDPHKTSFTEEDAKRAGLHTKDSFMKYPEEMYFNRCLSKGLLL
;
A
#
# COMPACT_ATOMS: atom_id res chain seq x y z
N MET A 1 7.59 -72.74 19.57
CA MET A 1 6.26 -73.33 19.80
C MET A 1 5.20 -72.23 19.73
N PRO A 2 3.99 -72.51 19.20
CA PRO A 2 3.09 -71.53 18.60
C PRO A 2 1.90 -71.10 19.49
N ALA A 3 1.29 -69.98 19.09
CA ALA A 3 -0.12 -69.59 19.14
C ALA A 3 -0.91 -69.63 20.48
N LYS A 4 -1.51 -68.49 20.85
CA LYS A 4 -2.99 -68.32 20.85
C LYS A 4 -3.42 -66.88 21.11
N LYS A 5 -4.09 -66.29 20.11
CA LYS A 5 -5.06 -65.21 20.29
C LYS A 5 -6.31 -65.78 20.98
N THR A 6 -6.83 -65.12 22.00
CA THR A 6 -8.24 -65.31 22.41
C THR A 6 -8.86 -64.05 23.02
N LYS A 7 -9.75 -63.46 22.22
CA LYS A 7 -11.09 -62.95 22.51
C LYS A 7 -11.33 -61.84 23.57
N LYS A 8 -11.76 -60.70 23.02
CA LYS A 8 -12.61 -59.64 23.59
C LYS A 8 -13.79 -60.17 24.44
N LYS A 9 -14.04 -59.53 25.59
CA LYS A 9 -15.36 -59.23 26.21
C LYS A 9 -15.21 -57.91 27.00
N SER A 10 -15.67 -56.79 26.44
CA SER A 10 -16.90 -56.02 26.78
C SER A 10 -16.79 -55.14 28.04
N LYS A 11 -16.82 -53.81 27.80
CA LYS A 11 -16.78 -52.68 28.74
C LYS A 11 -17.86 -52.75 29.85
N PRO A 12 -17.65 -52.00 30.95
CA PRO A 12 -18.53 -50.87 31.19
C PRO A 12 -17.76 -49.54 31.21
N LYS A 13 -18.43 -48.51 30.68
CA LYS A 13 -17.95 -47.14 30.53
C LYS A 13 -17.84 -46.47 31.90
N GLN A 14 -16.71 -45.83 32.20
CA GLN A 14 -16.67 -44.64 33.05
C GLN A 14 -16.14 -43.50 32.20
N LYS A 15 -16.94 -42.43 32.14
CA LYS A 15 -16.71 -41.21 31.37
C LYS A 15 -15.42 -40.55 31.86
N PRO A 16 -14.54 -40.05 30.98
CA PRO A 16 -13.58 -39.05 31.39
C PRO A 16 -14.35 -37.84 31.88
N GLU A 17 -14.05 -37.38 33.09
CA GLU A 17 -14.54 -36.12 33.64
C GLU A 17 -14.27 -35.02 32.60
N GLU A 18 -15.35 -34.50 32.02
CA GLU A 18 -15.33 -33.28 31.24
C GLU A 18 -14.80 -32.18 32.15
N LYS A 19 -13.54 -31.80 31.95
CA LYS A 19 -13.05 -30.51 32.43
C LYS A 19 -13.96 -29.46 31.84
N ILE A 20 -14.82 -28.91 32.69
CA ILE A 20 -15.56 -27.67 32.43
C ILE A 20 -14.47 -26.62 32.24
N ILE A 21 -14.14 -26.37 30.99
CA ILE A 21 -13.29 -25.26 30.58
C ILE A 21 -14.20 -24.04 30.72
N ASP A 22 -13.88 -23.17 31.66
CA ASP A 22 -14.63 -21.95 31.93
C ASP A 22 -14.93 -21.22 30.60
N ALA A 23 -16.19 -20.85 30.39
CA ALA A 23 -16.64 -20.17 29.17
C ALA A 23 -15.82 -18.89 28.87
N GLU A 24 -15.27 -18.26 29.91
CA GLU A 24 -14.36 -17.12 29.84
C GLU A 24 -12.99 -17.45 29.20
N VAL A 25 -12.49 -18.68 29.39
CA VAL A 25 -11.22 -19.17 28.82
C VAL A 25 -11.41 -19.56 27.35
N VAL A 26 -12.60 -20.05 26.98
CA VAL A 26 -12.98 -20.32 25.58
C VAL A 26 -13.19 -19.00 24.81
N GLU A 27 -13.86 -18.01 25.39
CA GLU A 27 -13.98 -16.67 24.81
C GLU A 27 -12.61 -16.00 24.61
N LYS A 28 -11.73 -16.04 25.62
CA LYS A 28 -10.36 -15.49 25.52
C LYS A 28 -9.48 -16.21 24.49
N LYS A 29 -9.80 -17.45 24.12
CA LYS A 29 -9.06 -18.24 23.12
C LYS A 29 -9.63 -18.09 21.71
N LEU A 30 -10.93 -17.81 21.56
CA LEU A 30 -11.53 -17.42 20.27
C LEU A 30 -11.14 -15.99 19.85
N ILE A 31 -10.92 -15.07 20.79
CA ILE A 31 -10.52 -13.67 20.47
C ILE A 31 -9.08 -13.56 19.91
N LYS A 32 -8.27 -14.64 19.92
CA LYS A 32 -6.88 -14.63 19.41
C LYS A 32 -6.68 -15.27 18.03
N LEU A 33 -7.74 -15.65 17.34
CA LEU A 33 -7.67 -16.32 16.04
C LEU A 33 -8.67 -15.73 15.05
N GLU A 34 -8.54 -14.43 14.72
CA GLU A 34 -8.90 -13.85 13.41
C GLU A 34 -8.74 -12.32 13.45
N GLU A 35 -7.50 -11.85 13.29
CA GLU A 35 -7.25 -10.57 12.63
C GLU A 35 -6.00 -10.75 11.76
N LYS A 36 -6.19 -11.24 10.54
CA LYS A 36 -5.28 -10.86 9.45
C LYS A 36 -5.87 -9.59 8.86
N PRO A 37 -5.34 -8.39 9.15
CA PRO A 37 -5.78 -7.21 8.44
C PRO A 37 -5.18 -7.26 7.04
N VAL A 38 -5.93 -7.82 6.09
CA VAL A 38 -5.89 -7.32 4.71
C VAL A 38 -6.70 -6.03 4.75
N GLY A 39 -6.06 -4.95 5.17
CA GLY A 39 -6.73 -3.69 5.44
C GLY A 39 -5.82 -2.79 6.25
N THR A 40 -5.28 -1.78 5.58
CA THR A 40 -4.57 -0.64 6.16
C THR A 40 -5.23 -0.25 7.49
N LYS A 41 -4.51 -0.35 8.62
CA LYS A 41 -4.98 0.21 9.89
C LYS A 41 -5.34 1.67 9.63
N ILE A 42 -6.63 2.02 9.70
CA ILE A 42 -7.07 3.40 9.58
C ILE A 42 -6.45 4.15 10.76
N VAL A 43 -5.46 5.00 10.46
CA VAL A 43 -4.79 5.85 11.44
C VAL A 43 -5.81 6.89 11.92
N LYS A 44 -6.02 6.98 13.23
CA LYS A 44 -6.74 8.10 13.86
C LYS A 44 -6.06 9.43 13.47
N ALA A 45 -6.69 10.25 12.63
CA ALA A 45 -6.43 11.69 12.56
C ALA A 45 -7.48 12.40 13.44
N ILE A 46 -7.19 13.37 14.32
CA ILE A 46 -6.04 14.26 14.47
C ILE A 46 -5.78 14.46 15.98
N PRO A 47 -4.58 14.16 16.52
CA PRO A 47 -4.10 14.82 17.73
C PRO A 47 -3.17 15.97 17.34
N ASP A 48 -3.53 17.18 17.77
CA ASP A 48 -2.77 18.43 17.72
C ASP A 48 -2.66 19.13 16.35
N THR A 49 -3.79 19.70 15.90
CA THR A 49 -3.87 20.62 14.75
C THR A 49 -2.95 21.83 14.89
N ASP A 50 -2.67 22.27 16.11
CA ASP A 50 -1.88 23.48 16.36
C ASP A 50 -0.39 23.22 16.06
N LYS A 51 0.14 22.08 16.51
CA LYS A 51 1.50 21.65 16.13
C LYS A 51 1.64 21.43 14.64
N LEU A 52 0.65 20.81 14.00
CA LEU A 52 0.64 20.62 12.55
C LEU A 52 0.70 21.97 11.84
N MET A 53 -0.16 22.91 12.23
CA MET A 53 -0.20 24.23 11.60
C MET A 53 1.10 25.01 11.78
N ASN A 54 1.71 24.94 12.98
CA ASN A 54 3.00 25.58 13.24
C ASN A 54 4.11 24.98 12.36
N LEU A 55 4.19 23.65 12.27
CA LEU A 55 5.15 22.97 11.40
C LEU A 55 4.94 23.34 9.94
N SER A 56 3.69 23.28 9.46
CA SER A 56 3.31 23.63 8.10
C SER A 56 3.71 25.06 7.73
N LYS A 57 3.53 26.01 8.66
CA LYS A 57 3.92 27.41 8.49
C LYS A 57 5.43 27.57 8.39
N ILE A 58 6.22 26.85 9.20
CA ILE A 58 7.68 26.89 9.12
C ILE A 58 8.15 26.34 7.76
N LEU A 59 7.58 25.22 7.34
CA LEU A 59 8.01 24.53 6.14
C LEU A 59 7.57 25.26 4.86
N SER A 60 6.36 25.80 4.79
CA SER A 60 5.90 26.57 3.62
C SER A 60 6.76 27.84 3.41
N ASN A 61 7.16 28.52 4.49
CA ASN A 61 7.98 29.72 4.44
C ASN A 61 9.47 29.46 4.22
N SER A 62 9.93 28.21 4.25
CA SER A 62 11.35 27.87 4.07
C SER A 62 11.90 28.11 2.67
N GLY A 63 11.02 28.25 1.67
CA GLY A 63 11.40 28.34 0.25
C GLY A 63 11.93 27.04 -0.37
N MET A 64 11.94 25.93 0.39
CA MET A 64 12.47 24.64 -0.08
C MET A 64 11.46 23.82 -0.90
N PHE A 65 10.16 24.15 -0.81
CA PHE A 65 9.08 23.37 -1.41
C PHE A 65 8.30 24.22 -2.42
N PRO A 66 8.77 24.33 -3.69
CA PRO A 66 8.20 25.26 -4.68
C PRO A 66 6.78 24.89 -5.11
N SER A 67 6.38 23.64 -4.89
CA SER A 67 5.03 23.14 -5.20
C SER A 67 3.98 23.48 -4.16
N ILE A 68 4.37 24.12 -3.04
CA ILE A 68 3.48 24.42 -1.92
C ILE A 68 3.35 25.93 -1.79
N HIS A 69 2.12 26.44 -1.87
CA HIS A 69 1.88 27.88 -1.92
C HIS A 69 1.47 28.51 -0.59
N ASN A 70 0.99 27.70 0.36
CA ASN A 70 0.51 28.18 1.65
C ASN A 70 0.64 27.11 2.75
N GLU A 71 0.53 27.50 4.01
CA GLU A 71 0.60 26.59 5.16
C GLU A 71 -0.52 25.54 5.19
N TYR A 72 -1.72 25.84 4.68
CA TYR A 72 -2.84 24.89 4.68
C TYR A 72 -2.59 23.73 3.72
N GLU A 73 -2.00 24.03 2.57
CA GLU A 73 -1.57 23.08 1.57
C GLU A 73 -0.41 22.21 2.07
N ALA A 74 0.56 22.81 2.77
CA ALA A 74 1.59 22.07 3.48
C ALA A 74 0.97 21.10 4.50
N ALA A 75 -0.01 21.55 5.29
CA ALA A 75 -0.68 20.72 6.29
C ALA A 75 -1.40 19.52 5.64
N ALA A 76 -2.11 19.75 4.54
CA ALA A 76 -2.79 18.70 3.80
C ALA A 76 -1.81 17.67 3.23
N VAL A 77 -0.68 18.12 2.67
CA VAL A 77 0.36 17.24 2.12
C VAL A 77 1.04 16.42 3.22
N ILE A 78 1.36 17.04 4.36
CA ILE A 78 1.97 16.37 5.51
C ILE A 78 1.04 15.27 6.04
N GLU A 79 -0.25 15.58 6.19
CA GLU A 79 -1.24 14.61 6.66
C GLU A 79 -1.46 13.48 5.67
N TYR A 80 -1.48 13.80 4.37
CA TYR A 80 -1.57 12.79 3.33
C TYR A 80 -0.34 11.87 3.31
N GLY A 81 0.86 12.44 3.44
CA GLY A 81 2.10 11.68 3.61
C GLY A 81 2.06 10.78 4.84
N ARG A 82 1.59 11.31 5.98
CA ARG A 82 1.43 10.55 7.23
C ARG A 82 0.49 9.36 7.05
N ALA A 83 -0.62 9.53 6.35
CA ALA A 83 -1.56 8.44 6.05
C ALA A 83 -0.92 7.33 5.20
N LEU A 84 0.07 7.69 4.37
CA LEU A 84 0.85 6.74 3.56
C LEU A 84 2.08 6.17 4.29
N GLY A 85 2.36 6.61 5.52
CA GLY A 85 3.56 6.21 6.27
C GLY A 85 4.84 6.92 5.82
N ILE A 86 4.73 8.02 5.08
CA ILE A 86 5.86 8.80 4.58
C ILE A 86 6.16 9.97 5.53
N ASN A 87 7.45 10.28 5.72
CA ASN A 87 7.88 11.45 6.48
C ASN A 87 7.44 12.76 5.81
N HIS A 88 7.12 13.78 6.62
CA HIS A 88 6.65 15.10 6.16
C HIS A 88 7.58 15.78 5.14
N ILE A 89 8.90 15.67 5.29
CA ILE A 89 9.86 16.26 4.34
C ILE A 89 9.76 15.57 2.97
N ILE A 90 9.72 14.25 2.94
CA ILE A 90 9.58 13.48 1.69
C ILE A 90 8.21 13.78 1.06
N ALA A 91 7.15 13.87 1.87
CA ALA A 91 5.81 14.21 1.41
C ALA A 91 5.79 15.57 0.70
N LEU A 92 6.36 16.62 1.31
CA LEU A 92 6.40 17.97 0.73
C LEU A 92 7.28 18.06 -0.54
N GLN A 93 8.27 17.18 -0.69
CA GLN A 93 9.10 17.14 -1.90
C GLN A 93 8.45 16.41 -3.07
N THR A 94 7.59 15.42 -2.80
CA THR A 94 7.18 14.42 -3.79
C THR A 94 5.68 14.43 -4.08
N ILE A 95 4.89 15.09 -3.23
CA ILE A 95 3.44 15.21 -3.38
C ILE A 95 3.13 16.62 -3.87
N VAL A 96 2.56 16.70 -5.07
CA VAL A 96 2.22 17.96 -5.72
C VAL A 96 0.70 18.09 -5.80
N PRO A 97 0.11 19.14 -5.23
CA PRO A 97 -1.30 19.47 -5.44
C PRO A 97 -1.53 19.97 -6.87
N ILE A 98 -2.39 19.27 -7.60
CA ILE A 98 -2.75 19.58 -8.99
C ILE A 98 -4.27 19.60 -9.08
N LYS A 99 -4.86 20.78 -9.33
CA LYS A 99 -6.32 20.97 -9.50
C LYS A 99 -7.15 20.33 -8.36
N GLY A 100 -6.74 20.56 -7.11
CA GLY A 100 -7.42 20.03 -5.93
C GLY A 100 -7.18 18.55 -5.63
N LYS A 101 -6.27 17.89 -6.36
CA LYS A 101 -5.85 16.51 -6.09
C LYS A 101 -4.40 16.47 -5.67
N LEU A 102 -4.08 15.70 -4.63
CA LEU A 102 -2.70 15.43 -4.24
C LEU A 102 -2.15 14.33 -5.16
N SER A 103 -1.17 14.68 -5.99
CA SER A 103 -0.50 13.75 -6.90
C SER A 103 0.84 13.35 -6.31
N ILE A 104 1.10 12.05 -6.22
CA ILE A 104 2.38 11.51 -5.73
C ILE A 104 3.29 11.25 -6.92
N GLU A 105 4.59 11.53 -6.77
CA GLU A 105 5.60 11.09 -7.73
C GLU A 105 5.65 9.55 -7.84
N SER A 106 5.68 9.06 -9.08
CA SER A 106 5.69 7.62 -9.38
C SER A 106 6.85 6.86 -8.71
N LYS A 107 8.02 7.49 -8.53
CA LYS A 107 9.17 6.86 -7.84
C LYS A 107 8.89 6.56 -6.37
N VAL A 108 8.20 7.45 -5.67
CA VAL A 108 7.78 7.20 -4.28
C VAL A 108 6.73 6.12 -4.23
N LEU A 109 5.77 6.15 -5.16
CA LEU A 109 4.78 5.09 -5.27
C LEU A 109 5.43 3.71 -5.52
N TYR A 110 6.51 3.67 -6.32
CA TYR A 110 7.29 2.47 -6.52
C TYR A 110 7.95 1.98 -5.23
N ALA A 111 8.62 2.87 -4.50
CA ALA A 111 9.27 2.55 -3.24
C ALA A 111 8.26 2.01 -2.21
N LEU A 112 7.08 2.63 -2.10
CA LEU A 112 6.00 2.15 -1.25
C LEU A 112 5.48 0.77 -1.67
N ALA A 113 5.41 0.49 -2.97
CA ALA A 113 5.00 -0.82 -3.47
C ALA A 113 6.02 -1.90 -3.07
N LEU A 114 7.32 -1.61 -3.21
CA LEU A 114 8.39 -2.51 -2.79
C LEU A 114 8.37 -2.77 -1.28
N ASP A 115 8.15 -1.73 -0.46
CA ASP A 115 8.02 -1.84 1.00
C ASP A 115 6.84 -2.73 1.41
N LYS A 116 5.72 -2.63 0.70
CA LYS A 116 4.57 -3.52 0.86
C LYS A 116 4.80 -4.95 0.35
N GLY A 117 5.94 -5.23 -0.26
CA GLY A 117 6.30 -6.54 -0.79
C GLY A 117 5.79 -6.85 -2.19
N ILE A 118 5.28 -5.84 -2.90
CA ILE A 118 4.86 -5.95 -4.32
C ILE A 118 6.12 -5.98 -5.17
N LYS A 119 6.28 -7.03 -5.98
CA LYS A 119 7.37 -7.14 -6.95
C LYS A 119 6.90 -6.58 -8.29
N VAL A 120 7.65 -5.61 -8.81
CA VAL A 120 7.41 -5.04 -10.14
C VAL A 120 8.52 -5.51 -11.07
N LYS A 121 8.15 -6.18 -12.15
CA LYS A 121 9.06 -6.61 -13.21
C LYS A 121 8.79 -5.77 -14.46
N ILE A 122 9.86 -5.17 -14.98
CA ILE A 122 9.80 -4.47 -16.26
C ILE A 122 9.82 -5.52 -17.37
N VAL A 123 8.72 -5.65 -18.10
CA VAL A 123 8.62 -6.54 -19.27
C VAL A 123 9.11 -5.82 -20.52
N GLU A 124 8.71 -4.56 -20.66
CA GLU A 124 9.05 -3.70 -21.79
C GLU A 124 9.08 -2.25 -21.34
N LYS A 125 10.10 -1.51 -21.77
CA LYS A 125 10.24 -0.07 -21.54
C LYS A 125 10.98 0.51 -22.72
N ASP A 126 10.29 1.33 -23.50
CA ASP A 126 10.86 2.04 -24.64
C ASP A 126 10.29 3.46 -24.73
N SER A 127 10.64 4.17 -25.81
CA SER A 127 10.18 5.53 -26.07
C SER A 127 8.75 5.62 -26.62
N LYS A 128 8.06 4.48 -26.80
CA LYS A 128 6.73 4.37 -27.38
C LYS A 128 5.71 3.68 -26.45
N GLY A 129 6.15 3.18 -25.30
CA GLY A 129 5.31 2.45 -24.38
C GLY A 129 6.07 1.81 -23.21
N CYS A 130 5.30 1.27 -22.28
CA CYS A 130 5.83 0.45 -21.20
C CYS A 130 4.84 -0.63 -20.80
N THR A 131 5.36 -1.82 -20.50
CA THR A 131 4.62 -2.95 -19.95
C THR A 131 5.30 -3.41 -18.65
N LEU A 132 4.53 -3.44 -17.57
CA LEU A 132 4.97 -3.87 -16.25
C LEU A 132 4.15 -5.07 -15.78
N GLU A 133 4.81 -6.01 -15.12
CA GLU A 133 4.20 -7.15 -14.46
C GLU A 133 4.33 -6.96 -12.94
N PHE A 134 3.20 -7.01 -12.25
CA PHE A 134 3.10 -6.85 -10.81
C PHE A 134 2.77 -8.21 -10.20
N SER A 135 3.43 -8.53 -9.09
CA SER A 135 3.11 -9.73 -8.30
C SER A 135 3.13 -9.40 -6.82
N ASP A 136 2.13 -9.89 -6.11
CA ASP A 136 1.95 -9.70 -4.67
C ASP A 136 1.73 -11.06 -3.98
N LYS A 137 2.02 -11.15 -2.69
CA LYS A 137 1.80 -12.36 -1.90
C LYS A 137 0.30 -12.62 -1.75
N GLY A 138 -0.24 -13.50 -2.58
CA GLY A 138 -1.63 -13.95 -2.49
C GLY A 138 -2.56 -13.39 -3.57
N ARG A 139 -2.02 -12.73 -4.60
CA ARG A 139 -2.75 -12.40 -5.83
C ARG A 139 -2.00 -12.95 -7.04
N ASP A 140 -2.76 -13.32 -8.07
CA ASP A 140 -2.15 -13.72 -9.34
C ASP A 140 -1.40 -12.54 -9.96
N PRO A 141 -0.24 -12.79 -10.59
CA PRO A 141 0.48 -11.74 -11.28
C PRO A 141 -0.39 -11.08 -12.36
N HIS A 142 -0.41 -9.76 -12.40
CA HIS A 142 -1.11 -9.00 -13.43
C HIS A 142 -0.15 -8.15 -14.24
N LYS A 143 -0.47 -7.99 -15.53
CA LYS A 143 0.28 -7.14 -16.45
C LYS A 143 -0.50 -5.89 -16.76
N THR A 144 0.19 -4.75 -16.73
CA THR A 144 -0.35 -3.46 -17.15
C THR A 144 0.53 -2.89 -18.23
N SER A 145 -0.08 -2.30 -19.26
CA SER A 145 0.61 -1.57 -20.30
C SER A 145 0.08 -0.14 -20.43
N PHE A 146 0.96 0.74 -20.91
CA PHE A 146 0.65 2.10 -21.30
C PHE A 146 1.39 2.43 -22.60
N THR A 147 0.64 2.67 -23.67
CA THR A 147 1.19 2.83 -25.03
C THR A 147 1.20 4.29 -25.49
N GLU A 148 1.87 4.57 -26.61
CA GLU A 148 1.82 5.88 -27.27
C GLU A 148 0.39 6.31 -27.62
N GLU A 149 -0.47 5.38 -28.02
CA GLU A 149 -1.89 5.65 -28.30
C GLU A 149 -2.63 6.09 -27.03
N ASP A 150 -2.34 5.47 -25.88
CA ASP A 150 -2.87 5.91 -24.59
C ASP A 150 -2.43 7.34 -24.26
N ALA A 151 -1.15 7.65 -24.48
CA ALA A 151 -0.59 8.98 -24.26
C ALA A 151 -1.21 10.04 -25.19
N LYS A 152 -1.51 9.67 -26.45
CA LYS A 152 -2.23 10.53 -27.42
C LYS A 152 -3.65 10.79 -26.97
N ARG A 153 -4.40 9.75 -26.60
CA ARG A 153 -5.77 9.86 -26.08
C ARG A 153 -5.84 10.71 -24.81
N ALA A 154 -4.84 10.62 -23.94
CA ALA A 154 -4.77 11.39 -22.70
C ALA A 154 -4.23 12.84 -22.90
N GLY A 155 -3.87 13.24 -24.13
CA GLY A 155 -3.27 14.55 -24.40
C GLY A 155 -1.93 14.78 -23.69
N LEU A 156 -1.21 13.70 -23.37
CA LEU A 156 0.05 13.76 -22.64
C LEU A 156 1.27 13.88 -23.55
N HIS A 157 1.17 13.37 -24.78
CA HIS A 157 2.26 13.35 -25.76
C HIS A 157 2.82 14.75 -26.11
N THR A 158 2.03 15.82 -25.94
CA THR A 158 2.44 17.20 -26.19
C THR A 158 3.08 17.88 -24.99
N LYS A 159 3.11 17.24 -23.82
CA LYS A 159 3.71 17.83 -22.62
C LYS A 159 5.22 17.79 -22.70
N ASP A 160 5.87 18.88 -22.29
CA ASP A 160 7.34 19.02 -22.28
C ASP A 160 8.05 17.85 -21.60
N SER A 161 7.52 17.35 -20.47
CA SER A 161 8.06 16.18 -19.78
C SER A 161 8.02 14.90 -20.62
N PHE A 162 6.96 14.69 -21.42
CA PHE A 162 6.84 13.54 -22.33
C PHE A 162 7.77 13.67 -23.53
N MET A 163 8.01 14.89 -24.01
CA MET A 163 8.93 15.12 -25.12
C MET A 163 10.40 14.98 -24.70
N LYS A 164 10.76 15.47 -23.51
CA LYS A 164 12.14 15.40 -22.99
C LYS A 164 12.52 14.02 -22.46
N TYR A 165 11.58 13.35 -21.78
CA TYR A 165 11.84 12.09 -21.07
C TYR A 165 10.76 11.04 -21.39
N PRO A 166 10.57 10.65 -22.66
CA PRO A 166 9.46 9.79 -23.08
C PRO A 166 9.43 8.46 -22.32
N GLU A 167 10.55 7.73 -22.28
CA GLU A 167 10.59 6.41 -21.62
C GLU A 167 10.23 6.47 -20.13
N GLU A 168 10.73 7.50 -19.42
CA GLU A 168 10.42 7.68 -18.01
C GLU A 168 8.95 8.01 -17.81
N MET A 169 8.38 8.83 -18.70
CA MET A 169 6.97 9.19 -18.63
C MET A 169 6.06 7.98 -18.92
N TYR A 170 6.39 7.13 -19.90
CA TYR A 170 5.66 5.87 -20.14
C TYR A 170 5.76 4.94 -18.94
N PHE A 171 6.97 4.77 -18.38
CA PHE A 171 7.17 3.97 -17.18
C PHE A 171 6.35 4.49 -15.99
N ASN A 172 6.40 5.80 -15.71
CA ASN A 172 5.68 6.42 -14.60
C ASN A 172 4.16 6.25 -14.74
N ARG A 173 3.62 6.38 -15.96
CA ARG A 173 2.19 6.17 -16.21
C ARG A 173 1.79 4.71 -16.07
N CYS A 174 2.59 3.80 -16.62
CA CYS A 174 2.35 2.36 -16.49
C CYS A 174 2.36 1.93 -15.02
N LEU A 175 3.34 2.43 -14.25
CA LEU A 175 3.46 2.16 -12.83
C LEU A 175 2.25 2.67 -12.05
N SER A 176 1.90 3.95 -12.20
CA SER A 176 0.75 4.53 -11.51
C SER A 176 -0.56 3.84 -11.88
N LYS A 177 -0.72 3.41 -13.14
CA LYS A 177 -1.90 2.65 -13.60
C LYS A 177 -1.96 1.26 -12.97
N GLY A 178 -0.82 0.56 -12.85
CA GLY A 178 -0.78 -0.82 -12.35
C GLY A 178 -0.84 -0.96 -10.83
N LEU A 179 -0.47 0.10 -10.08
CA LEU A 179 -0.54 0.14 -8.61
C LEU A 179 -1.88 0.68 -8.07
N LEU A 180 -2.75 1.21 -8.93
CA LEU A 180 -4.14 1.53 -8.58
C LEU A 180 -4.95 0.22 -8.50
N LEU A 181 -4.86 -0.48 -7.37
CA LEU A 181 -5.68 -1.63 -6.99
C LEU A 181 -6.24 -1.46 -5.58
#